data_AF-A0A5C5ZAB0-F1
#
_entry.id   AF-A0A5C5ZAB0-F1
#
_cell.length_a   1.000
_cell.length_b   1.000
_cell.length_c   1.000
_cell.angle_alpha   90.00
_cell.angle_beta   90.00
_cell.angle_gamma   90.00
#
_symmetry.space_group_name_H-M   'P 1'
#
loop_
_entity.id
_entity.type
_entity.pdbx_description
1 polymer ?
#
loop_
_entity_poly.entity_id
_entity_poly.type
_entity_poly.pdbx_seq_one_letter_code
_entity_poly.pdbx_strand_id
1 'polypeptide(L)'
;MFSTLRVPLSSEIGPSCRHCSQSPQPPSALVTNAFNARSAQRTVPACSRLHRPRQAYSIASPRCCRHDGPLLVNGVAKTPSCRQGHDRCYGPNPLREVGLPNHFVCDYNRDLFSVNDSERVTAMFLRTIILPLTYGAPLFVLLLLTGATWAADMQTIKLAPNKKGFILFPTGERYVPWGHNYGSVDILERLAKDPARVARDFAEMKAAGTTVARVHPEMPKILTAPDKADQQAVDQLKQLLEIAENSGIYLKITGLACYKIENRLAWYDSMDEHDRWKTQAFFWETIARACAESPAVFAYDLINEPAAIGKQTDGWYTGRMGDVEFCQRLSLNSDDRTGHDVFREWTSRMVASIHKHDQTHLITMGMLPFPGAYKAAAEQLDFVSPHLYPKSGKVDDQITLLQKFDWGKPIVIGETFPLNCGPDDERDFLLKSREIAHGWIGHWPDQSPAELAELKKTGKSTIKDAIWLSWVDLFQEIGPQMIGEISKQE
;
A
#
# COMPACT_ATOMS: atom_id res chain seq x y z
N MET A 1 -13.45 -16.51 0.96
CA MET A 1 -13.24 -17.05 -0.39
C MET A 1 -11.80 -17.56 -0.59
N PHE A 2 -11.11 -17.95 0.49
CA PHE A 2 -9.72 -18.41 0.44
C PHE A 2 -9.58 -19.70 1.25
N SER A 3 -9.73 -20.82 0.55
CA SER A 3 -9.31 -22.14 1.04
C SER A 3 -9.02 -22.94 -0.21
N THR A 4 -7.75 -23.00 -0.60
CA THR A 4 -7.06 -24.06 -1.38
C THR A 4 -5.83 -23.51 -2.08
N LEU A 5 -4.76 -23.27 -1.31
CA LEU A 5 -3.39 -23.30 -1.84
C LEU A 5 -2.77 -24.63 -1.38
N ARG A 6 -2.83 -25.63 -2.27
CA ARG A 6 -1.92 -26.79 -2.21
C ARG A 6 -1.04 -26.72 -3.44
N VAL A 7 0.23 -26.39 -3.22
CA VAL A 7 1.31 -26.59 -4.20
C VAL A 7 2.13 -27.79 -3.68
N PRO A 8 2.57 -28.73 -4.55
CA PRO A 8 3.20 -29.96 -4.08
C PRO A 8 4.61 -29.70 -3.58
N LEU A 9 4.92 -30.20 -2.37
CA LEU A 9 6.27 -30.38 -1.85
C LEU A 9 6.94 -31.54 -2.60
N SER A 10 8.00 -31.27 -3.36
CA SER A 10 8.95 -32.31 -3.76
C SER A 10 9.97 -32.49 -2.64
N SER A 11 9.78 -33.52 -1.82
CA SER A 11 10.71 -33.95 -0.79
C SER A 11 11.41 -35.24 -1.25
N GLU A 12 12.71 -35.18 -1.54
CA GLU A 12 13.60 -36.34 -1.41
C GLU A 12 14.95 -35.86 -0.85
N ILE A 13 15.08 -35.92 0.48
CA ILE A 13 16.37 -36.07 1.17
C ILE A 13 16.22 -37.34 2.00
N GLY A 14 16.89 -38.40 1.56
CA GLY A 14 16.96 -39.67 2.28
C GLY A 14 17.89 -39.58 3.50
N PRO A 15 17.67 -40.42 4.52
CA PRO A 15 18.38 -40.32 5.79
C PRO A 15 19.76 -41.01 5.77
N SER A 16 20.70 -40.42 6.49
CA SER A 16 21.98 -41.04 6.87
C SER A 16 21.80 -42.05 8.01
N CYS A 17 22.45 -43.22 7.92
CA CYS A 17 22.81 -44.04 9.09
C CYS A 17 24.20 -44.69 8.89
N ARG A 18 24.89 -44.88 10.02
CA ARG A 18 26.35 -45.05 10.17
C ARG A 18 26.86 -46.50 10.09
N HIS A 19 28.19 -46.57 9.94
CA HIS A 19 29.15 -47.64 10.29
C HIS A 19 29.41 -48.75 9.27
N CYS A 20 30.58 -48.70 8.61
CA CYS A 20 31.69 -49.60 8.92
C CYS A 20 33.02 -49.09 8.35
N SER A 21 34.07 -49.44 9.07
CA SER A 21 35.48 -49.09 8.98
C SER A 21 36.19 -49.47 7.68
N GLN A 22 37.16 -48.64 7.25
CA GLN A 22 38.60 -48.95 7.10
C GLN A 22 39.25 -48.01 6.06
N SER A 23 40.29 -47.28 6.48
CA SER A 23 41.30 -46.70 5.59
C SER A 23 42.36 -47.77 5.27
N PRO A 24 43.12 -47.66 4.16
CA PRO A 24 44.25 -46.72 4.10
C PRO A 24 44.41 -45.97 2.76
N GLN A 25 45.08 -44.82 2.83
CA GLN A 25 45.62 -44.04 1.69
C GLN A 25 46.95 -44.64 1.15
N PRO A 26 47.69 -43.94 0.26
CA PRO A 26 47.47 -43.63 -1.17
C PRO A 26 48.64 -44.23 -2.03
N PRO A 27 48.87 -43.85 -3.30
CA PRO A 27 49.84 -42.76 -3.51
C PRO A 27 49.66 -41.86 -4.76
N SER A 28 50.15 -40.63 -4.59
CA SER A 28 50.85 -39.67 -5.46
C SER A 28 50.96 -39.80 -7.00
N ALA A 29 51.11 -38.61 -7.60
CA ALA A 29 51.91 -38.19 -8.79
C ALA A 29 51.08 -37.84 -10.05
N LEU A 30 50.99 -36.55 -10.42
CA LEU A 30 51.91 -35.80 -11.31
C LEU A 30 51.98 -36.40 -12.73
N VAL A 31 51.51 -35.64 -13.73
CA VAL A 31 52.28 -35.19 -14.92
C VAL A 31 51.34 -34.56 -15.96
N THR A 32 51.78 -33.39 -16.41
CA THR A 32 51.40 -32.56 -17.56
C THR A 32 51.44 -33.27 -18.92
N ASN A 33 50.54 -32.95 -19.85
CA ASN A 33 50.87 -32.24 -21.10
C ASN A 33 49.71 -32.13 -22.10
N ALA A 34 49.68 -30.97 -22.77
CA ALA A 34 48.91 -30.66 -23.96
C ALA A 34 49.39 -31.43 -25.20
N PHE A 35 48.50 -31.65 -26.18
CA PHE A 35 48.61 -31.13 -27.55
C PHE A 35 47.59 -31.77 -28.53
N ASN A 36 47.02 -30.90 -29.39
CA ASN A 36 46.52 -31.10 -30.76
C ASN A 36 45.38 -32.10 -31.04
N ALA A 37 44.58 -31.99 -32.09
CA ALA A 37 44.10 -30.95 -33.02
C ALA A 37 43.43 -31.73 -34.17
N ARG A 38 42.38 -31.15 -34.80
CA ARG A 38 41.79 -31.52 -36.12
C ARG A 38 41.02 -32.85 -36.11
N SER A 39 39.97 -33.10 -36.89
CA SER A 39 39.16 -32.44 -37.94
C SER A 39 38.15 -33.55 -38.31
N ALA A 40 36.87 -33.34 -38.62
CA ALA A 40 36.32 -32.84 -39.88
C ALA A 40 34.86 -33.38 -39.92
N GLN A 41 33.87 -32.56 -40.33
CA GLN A 41 33.00 -32.75 -41.52
C GLN A 41 32.44 -34.18 -41.69
N ARG A 42 31.15 -34.43 -41.86
CA ARG A 42 30.08 -33.90 -42.73
C ARG A 42 28.91 -34.89 -42.46
N THR A 43 27.60 -34.62 -42.57
CA THR A 43 26.81 -34.46 -43.80
C THR A 43 25.33 -34.39 -43.37
N VAL A 44 24.57 -33.45 -43.94
CA VAL A 44 23.12 -33.57 -44.21
C VAL A 44 23.01 -33.93 -45.70
N PRO A 45 21.93 -34.58 -46.23
CA PRO A 45 20.76 -33.78 -46.65
C PRO A 45 19.37 -34.51 -46.74
N ALA A 46 18.33 -33.68 -46.83
CA ALA A 46 17.14 -33.76 -47.72
C ALA A 46 15.81 -34.44 -47.31
N CYS A 47 14.74 -33.60 -47.38
CA CYS A 47 13.40 -33.76 -48.01
C CYS A 47 12.49 -34.97 -47.67
N SER A 48 11.15 -34.92 -47.61
CA SER A 48 10.09 -33.96 -48.04
C SER A 48 8.69 -34.56 -47.73
N ARG A 49 7.62 -33.76 -47.93
CA ARG A 49 6.15 -34.07 -48.09
C ARG A 49 5.26 -33.77 -46.87
N LEU A 50 4.41 -32.72 -46.92
CA LEU A 50 3.09 -32.59 -47.58
C LEU A 50 1.95 -33.34 -46.87
N HIS A 51 1.07 -32.61 -46.15
CA HIS A 51 -0.39 -32.71 -46.29
C HIS A 51 -1.18 -31.68 -45.44
N ARG A 52 -1.97 -30.86 -46.14
CA ARG A 52 -3.33 -30.32 -45.83
C ARG A 52 -4.10 -30.39 -47.17
N PRO A 53 -5.43 -30.19 -47.30
CA PRO A 53 -6.49 -29.80 -46.34
C PRO A 53 -7.83 -30.60 -46.50
N ARG A 54 -8.89 -30.26 -45.73
CA ARG A 54 -10.35 -30.29 -46.08
C ARG A 54 -11.16 -29.66 -44.92
N GLN A 55 -11.80 -28.49 -45.08
CA GLN A 55 -13.21 -28.22 -45.46
C GLN A 55 -14.25 -28.90 -44.55
N ALA A 56 -14.99 -28.17 -43.69
CA ALA A 56 -16.16 -27.30 -43.95
C ALA A 56 -17.47 -28.07 -44.19
N TYR A 57 -18.40 -27.98 -43.23
CA TYR A 57 -19.85 -28.13 -43.46
C TYR A 57 -20.63 -27.14 -42.60
N SER A 58 -21.41 -26.30 -43.28
CA SER A 58 -22.53 -25.50 -42.79
C SER A 58 -23.80 -26.23 -43.19
N ILE A 59 -24.77 -26.40 -42.27
CA ILE A 59 -26.19 -26.58 -42.63
C ILE A 59 -27.06 -25.82 -41.62
N ALA A 60 -28.04 -25.14 -42.20
CA ALA A 60 -28.98 -24.20 -41.62
C ALA A 60 -30.12 -24.84 -40.81
N SER A 61 -30.83 -23.96 -40.09
CA SER A 61 -32.15 -24.17 -39.47
C SER A 61 -33.21 -24.73 -40.41
N PRO A 62 -34.35 -25.17 -39.84
CA PRO A 62 -35.57 -24.42 -40.14
C PRO A 62 -36.48 -24.12 -38.94
N ARG A 63 -37.32 -23.11 -39.18
CA ARG A 63 -38.38 -22.50 -38.34
C ARG A 63 -39.65 -23.36 -38.32
N CYS A 64 -40.51 -23.08 -37.32
CA CYS A 64 -41.99 -22.89 -37.36
C CYS A 64 -42.52 -23.03 -35.91
N CYS A 65 -43.42 -22.23 -35.33
CA CYS A 65 -44.55 -21.45 -35.84
C CYS A 65 -44.77 -20.12 -35.09
N ARG A 66 -45.40 -19.17 -35.80
CA ARG A 66 -46.03 -17.93 -35.33
C ARG A 66 -47.49 -18.15 -34.92
N HIS A 67 -48.02 -17.24 -34.11
CA HIS A 67 -49.31 -16.50 -34.20
C HIS A 67 -49.64 -15.97 -32.79
N ASP A 68 -50.28 -14.85 -32.50
CA ASP A 68 -50.54 -13.53 -33.10
C ASP A 68 -51.04 -12.67 -31.88
N GLY A 69 -50.88 -11.35 -31.91
CA GLY A 69 -51.36 -10.43 -30.85
C GLY A 69 -52.87 -10.13 -30.94
N PRO A 70 -53.32 -8.89 -30.65
CA PRO A 70 -53.31 -8.16 -29.38
C PRO A 70 -54.75 -7.69 -29.00
N LEU A 71 -54.98 -7.08 -27.83
CA LEU A 71 -56.13 -6.18 -27.61
C LEU A 71 -55.97 -5.27 -26.37
N LEU A 72 -56.38 -4.02 -26.58
CA LEU A 72 -56.36 -2.84 -25.70
C LEU A 72 -57.53 -2.82 -24.68
N VAL A 73 -57.44 -1.94 -23.67
CA VAL A 73 -58.38 -0.82 -23.34
C VAL A 73 -58.64 -0.59 -21.82
N ASN A 74 -58.26 0.63 -21.39
CA ASN A 74 -58.79 1.60 -20.41
C ASN A 74 -59.17 1.28 -18.94
N GLY A 75 -58.76 2.22 -18.06
CA GLY A 75 -59.45 2.57 -16.81
C GLY A 75 -58.77 3.70 -16.03
N VAL A 76 -59.28 4.94 -16.14
CA VAL A 76 -58.85 6.18 -15.46
C VAL A 76 -59.85 6.53 -14.35
N ALA A 77 -59.37 7.04 -13.19
CA ALA A 77 -59.92 8.13 -12.32
C ALA A 77 -59.51 7.92 -10.84
N LYS A 78 -58.68 8.80 -10.23
CA LYS A 78 -58.99 10.04 -9.45
C LYS A 78 -59.73 9.84 -8.10
N THR A 79 -58.96 9.96 -6.99
CA THR A 79 -59.11 10.75 -5.71
C THR A 79 -60.45 11.45 -5.35
N PRO A 80 -60.69 12.00 -4.12
CA PRO A 80 -60.18 11.78 -2.74
C PRO A 80 -61.24 11.91 -1.58
N SER A 81 -60.77 11.80 -0.32
CA SER A 81 -61.15 12.61 0.89
C SER A 81 -62.20 12.14 1.93
N CYS A 82 -61.84 12.45 3.20
CA CYS A 82 -62.63 12.88 4.38
C CYS A 82 -63.26 11.86 5.36
N ARG A 83 -62.75 11.88 6.61
CA ARG A 83 -63.40 12.25 7.91
C ARG A 83 -62.41 11.94 9.07
N GLN A 84 -62.42 12.49 10.28
CA GLN A 84 -62.75 13.76 10.98
C GLN A 84 -62.64 13.46 12.49
N GLY A 85 -62.18 14.41 13.33
CA GLY A 85 -62.27 14.39 14.82
C GLY A 85 -60.94 14.74 15.52
N HIS A 86 -60.59 16.02 15.81
CA HIS A 86 -60.89 16.82 17.03
C HIS A 86 -60.57 16.07 18.34
N ASP A 87 -59.60 16.49 19.18
CA ASP A 87 -59.66 17.69 20.03
C ASP A 87 -58.32 18.43 20.28
N ARG A 88 -58.45 19.72 20.63
CA ARG A 88 -57.41 20.70 20.98
C ARG A 88 -57.13 20.74 22.50
N CYS A 89 -55.92 21.16 22.90
CA CYS A 89 -55.72 22.21 23.92
C CYS A 89 -54.31 22.84 23.82
N TYR A 90 -54.28 24.18 23.87
CA TYR A 90 -53.14 25.11 23.84
C TYR A 90 -52.44 25.20 25.22
N GLY A 91 -51.13 25.43 25.32
CA GLY A 91 -50.53 26.77 25.57
C GLY A 91 -49.60 26.80 26.82
N PRO A 92 -48.78 27.86 27.06
CA PRO A 92 -47.30 27.73 27.20
C PRO A 92 -46.63 28.24 28.53
N ASN A 93 -45.29 28.03 28.60
CA ASN A 93 -44.16 28.60 29.44
C ASN A 93 -44.26 30.09 29.90
N PRO A 94 -43.36 30.75 30.70
CA PRO A 94 -42.09 30.37 31.40
C PRO A 94 -41.79 31.05 32.81
N LEU A 95 -40.58 30.79 33.37
CA LEU A 95 -39.66 31.60 34.25
C LEU A 95 -40.17 32.58 35.35
N ARG A 96 -39.58 32.49 36.57
CA ARG A 96 -39.16 33.66 37.38
C ARG A 96 -38.26 33.32 38.58
N GLU A 97 -37.06 33.91 38.60
CA GLU A 97 -36.25 34.23 39.79
C GLU A 97 -36.73 35.55 40.42
N VAL A 98 -36.75 35.61 41.76
CA VAL A 98 -36.77 36.81 42.63
C VAL A 98 -36.22 36.29 43.97
N GLY A 99 -35.27 36.84 44.73
CA GLY A 99 -34.71 38.17 44.88
C GLY A 99 -34.47 38.36 46.40
N LEU A 100 -33.23 38.57 46.82
CA LEU A 100 -32.86 38.95 48.19
C LEU A 100 -33.33 40.38 48.52
N PRO A 101 -33.44 40.73 49.82
CA PRO A 101 -33.16 42.12 50.20
C PRO A 101 -32.34 42.29 51.49
N ASN A 102 -31.57 43.40 51.47
CA ASN A 102 -31.23 44.29 52.60
C ASN A 102 -30.24 43.76 53.65
N HIS A 103 -29.38 44.56 54.30
CA HIS A 103 -29.01 45.97 54.34
C HIS A 103 -27.76 45.99 55.25
N PHE A 104 -26.78 46.88 55.07
CA PHE A 104 -26.25 47.67 56.19
C PHE A 104 -25.43 48.85 55.66
N VAL A 105 -25.71 49.99 56.27
CA VAL A 105 -25.31 51.37 55.98
C VAL A 105 -24.31 51.82 57.05
N CYS A 106 -23.67 52.97 56.79
CA CYS A 106 -23.06 53.94 57.72
C CYS A 106 -21.52 53.92 57.80
N ASP A 107 -20.80 55.04 57.84
CA ASP A 107 -21.04 56.45 57.46
C ASP A 107 -19.74 57.24 57.77
N TYR A 108 -19.56 58.37 57.08
CA TYR A 108 -18.88 59.63 57.49
C TYR A 108 -17.35 59.70 57.68
N ASN A 109 -16.64 60.81 57.39
CA ASN A 109 -16.84 62.03 56.57
C ASN A 109 -15.56 62.91 56.67
N ARG A 110 -15.50 63.99 55.87
CA ARG A 110 -14.63 65.19 55.97
C ARG A 110 -13.18 65.05 55.46
N ASP A 111 -12.60 65.99 54.71
CA ASP A 111 -12.99 67.36 54.35
C ASP A 111 -12.08 67.93 53.23
N LEU A 112 -12.61 68.92 52.50
CA LEU A 112 -11.97 70.16 52.00
C LEU A 112 -11.24 70.24 50.62
N PHE A 113 -11.67 71.29 49.89
CA PHE A 113 -11.06 72.10 48.80
C PHE A 113 -11.45 71.91 47.33
N SER A 114 -12.56 72.59 47.00
CA SER A 114 -12.91 73.44 45.85
C SER A 114 -11.84 73.83 44.81
N VAL A 115 -12.15 73.48 43.56
CA VAL A 115 -12.28 74.32 42.34
C VAL A 115 -11.29 75.49 42.15
N ASN A 116 -10.25 75.24 41.36
CA ASN A 116 -9.93 75.98 40.12
C ASN A 116 -8.60 75.44 39.56
N ASP A 117 -8.66 74.44 38.68
CA ASP A 117 -7.58 74.13 37.72
C ASP A 117 -8.04 73.11 36.66
N SER A 118 -9.25 73.29 36.13
CA SER A 118 -9.83 72.42 35.09
C SER A 118 -9.22 72.59 33.69
N GLU A 119 -8.11 73.32 33.56
CA GLU A 119 -7.45 73.57 32.26
C GLU A 119 -6.00 73.06 32.16
N ARG A 120 -5.41 72.46 33.21
CA ARG A 120 -4.03 71.97 33.17
C ARG A 120 -3.85 70.45 33.31
N VAL A 121 -4.89 69.71 33.70
CA VAL A 121 -4.82 68.24 33.80
C VAL A 121 -5.30 67.54 32.52
N THR A 122 -6.12 68.22 31.70
CA THR A 122 -6.67 67.68 30.45
C THR A 122 -5.65 67.66 29.29
N ALA A 123 -4.58 68.46 29.36
CA ALA A 123 -3.57 68.55 28.29
C ALA A 123 -2.40 67.56 28.44
N MET A 124 -2.23 66.92 29.60
CA MET A 124 -1.12 65.98 29.85
C MET A 124 -1.55 64.50 29.82
N PHE A 125 -2.86 64.21 29.90
CA PHE A 125 -3.40 62.86 29.73
C PHE A 125 -3.71 62.47 28.27
N LEU A 126 -3.75 63.44 27.34
CA LEU A 126 -4.03 63.17 25.92
C LEU A 126 -2.78 62.94 25.05
N ARG A 127 -1.56 62.98 25.60
CA ARG A 127 -0.33 62.71 24.84
C ARG A 127 0.42 61.42 25.19
N THR A 128 0.00 60.69 26.22
CA THR A 128 0.74 59.50 26.68
C THR A 128 -0.07 58.20 26.67
N ILE A 129 -1.38 58.23 26.34
CA ILE A 129 -2.21 57.01 26.30
C ILE A 129 -3.01 56.85 24.98
N ILE A 130 -3.10 57.87 24.12
CA ILE A 130 -3.85 57.79 22.84
C ILE A 130 -2.93 57.96 21.62
N LEU A 131 -1.73 57.36 21.67
CA LEU A 131 -0.83 57.27 20.51
C LEU A 131 -0.19 55.90 20.22
N PRO A 132 -0.51 54.80 20.95
CA PRO A 132 -0.30 53.46 20.41
C PRO A 132 -1.60 52.76 19.97
N LEU A 133 -2.77 53.41 20.04
CA LEU A 133 -4.07 52.78 19.75
C LEU A 133 -4.63 52.99 18.34
N THR A 134 -3.98 53.80 17.49
CA THR A 134 -4.38 54.00 16.09
C THR A 134 -3.42 53.37 15.07
N TYR A 135 -2.24 52.89 15.51
CA TYR A 135 -1.25 52.23 14.65
C TYR A 135 -0.76 50.86 15.17
N GLY A 136 -1.23 50.39 16.33
CA GLY A 136 -0.85 49.07 16.89
C GLY A 136 -1.85 47.93 16.60
N ALA A 137 -3.10 48.25 16.32
CA ALA A 137 -4.15 47.25 16.08
C ALA A 137 -4.10 46.56 14.69
N PRO A 138 -3.64 47.18 13.58
CA PRO A 138 -3.58 46.45 12.32
C PRO A 138 -2.39 45.50 12.25
N LEU A 139 -1.32 45.70 13.04
CA LEU A 139 -0.13 44.84 12.99
C LEU A 139 -0.34 43.51 13.73
N PHE A 140 -1.13 43.50 14.82
CA PHE A 140 -1.44 42.28 15.57
C PHE A 140 -2.51 41.41 14.87
N VAL A 141 -3.42 42.04 14.11
CA VAL A 141 -4.38 41.32 13.26
C VAL A 141 -3.71 40.81 11.98
N LEU A 142 -2.69 41.48 11.46
CA LEU A 142 -1.89 40.95 10.34
C LEU A 142 -1.03 39.74 10.76
N LEU A 143 -0.51 39.70 11.99
CA LEU A 143 0.24 38.55 12.53
C LEU A 143 -0.64 37.31 12.81
N LEU A 144 -1.95 37.50 13.01
CA LEU A 144 -2.92 36.39 13.13
C LEU A 144 -3.51 35.95 11.78
N LEU A 145 -3.36 36.76 10.72
CA LEU A 145 -3.78 36.44 9.35
C LEU A 145 -2.62 35.98 8.45
N THR A 146 -1.36 36.14 8.88
CA THR A 146 -0.19 35.49 8.28
C THR A 146 0.19 34.20 9.01
N GLY A 147 -0.75 33.61 9.76
CA GLY A 147 -0.82 32.17 9.92
C GLY A 147 -1.12 31.55 8.55
N ALA A 148 -0.25 31.79 7.57
CA ALA A 148 -0.03 30.83 6.52
C ALA A 148 0.26 29.54 7.29
N THR A 149 -0.74 28.67 7.34
CA THR A 149 -0.50 27.25 7.42
C THR A 149 0.48 26.98 6.29
N TRP A 150 1.77 27.08 6.59
CA TRP A 150 2.77 26.32 5.86
C TRP A 150 2.23 24.91 6.01
N ALA A 151 1.62 24.38 4.94
CA ALA A 151 1.46 22.95 4.82
C ALA A 151 2.87 22.43 5.15
N ALA A 152 2.99 21.67 6.23
CA ALA A 152 4.29 21.14 6.59
C ALA A 152 4.73 20.31 5.38
N ASP A 153 5.73 20.82 4.65
CA ASP A 153 6.24 20.15 3.47
C ASP A 153 6.58 18.71 3.88
N MET A 154 6.00 17.75 3.16
CA MET A 154 6.17 16.34 3.45
C MET A 154 7.66 16.00 3.39
N GLN A 155 8.16 15.30 4.41
CA GLN A 155 9.59 15.08 4.59
C GLN A 155 10.02 13.76 3.95
N THR A 156 11.16 13.73 3.29
CA THR A 156 11.65 12.49 2.68
C THR A 156 12.00 11.45 3.75
N ILE A 157 11.62 10.19 3.55
CA ILE A 157 12.01 9.09 4.43
C ILE A 157 13.40 8.58 4.03
N LYS A 158 14.26 8.39 5.04
CA LYS A 158 15.59 7.78 4.89
C LYS A 158 15.77 6.62 5.87
N LEU A 159 16.76 5.77 5.61
CA LEU A 159 17.24 4.81 6.60
C LEU A 159 17.79 5.56 7.82
N ALA A 160 17.45 5.08 9.01
CA ALA A 160 18.08 5.57 10.23
C ALA A 160 19.60 5.27 10.19
N PRO A 161 20.47 6.13 10.77
CA PRO A 161 21.93 5.93 10.74
C PRO A 161 22.40 4.59 11.32
N ASN A 162 21.66 4.04 12.29
CA ASN A 162 21.92 2.73 12.89
C ASN A 162 21.45 1.55 12.04
N LYS A 163 20.84 1.80 10.87
CA LYS A 163 20.22 0.81 9.97
C LYS A 163 19.12 -0.03 10.63
N LYS A 164 18.50 0.46 11.70
CA LYS A 164 17.44 -0.19 12.48
C LYS A 164 16.18 0.68 12.51
N GLY A 165 15.65 0.97 11.32
CA GLY A 165 14.41 1.72 11.13
C GLY A 165 14.57 2.88 10.14
N PHE A 166 13.65 3.82 10.23
CA PHE A 166 13.51 4.93 9.29
C PHE A 166 13.41 6.26 10.03
N ILE A 167 13.79 7.34 9.35
CA ILE A 167 13.68 8.71 9.84
C ILE A 167 13.07 9.61 8.78
N LEU A 168 12.43 10.69 9.23
CA LEU A 168 12.10 11.84 8.40
C LEU A 168 13.33 12.72 8.24
N PHE A 169 13.64 13.14 7.02
CA PHE A 169 14.76 14.03 6.72
C PHE A 169 14.23 15.41 6.31
N PRO A 170 14.77 16.52 6.84
CA PRO A 170 16.03 16.62 7.61
C PRO A 170 15.88 16.57 9.14
N THR A 171 14.68 16.46 9.69
CA THR A 171 14.43 16.54 11.15
C THR A 171 15.12 15.44 11.96
N GLY A 172 15.29 14.26 11.37
CA GLY A 172 15.80 13.08 12.05
C GLY A 172 14.76 12.40 12.93
N GLU A 173 13.50 12.84 12.91
CA GLU A 173 12.41 12.23 13.67
C GLU A 173 12.18 10.80 13.21
N ARG A 174 11.89 9.90 14.15
CA ARG A 174 11.62 8.50 13.86
C ARG A 174 10.37 8.38 12.99
N TYR A 175 10.46 7.60 11.92
CA TYR A 175 9.33 7.22 11.09
C TYR A 175 9.05 5.72 11.22
N VAL A 176 7.77 5.36 11.37
CA VAL A 176 7.29 3.97 11.40
C VAL A 176 6.26 3.81 10.28
N PRO A 177 6.55 3.01 9.23
CA PRO A 177 5.55 2.64 8.23
C PRO A 177 4.42 1.86 8.92
N TRP A 178 3.23 2.44 8.96
CA TRP A 178 2.03 1.85 9.54
C TRP A 178 0.89 2.10 8.55
N GLY A 179 0.47 1.09 7.81
CA GLY A 179 -0.60 1.31 6.85
C GLY A 179 -1.11 0.11 6.09
N HIS A 180 -1.46 0.33 4.83
CA HIS A 180 -2.32 -0.59 4.10
C HIS A 180 -1.93 -0.76 2.64
N ASN A 181 -2.16 -1.95 2.11
CA ASN A 181 -2.28 -2.24 0.69
C ASN A 181 -3.59 -1.62 0.17
N TYR A 182 -3.51 -0.84 -0.90
CA TYR A 182 -4.64 -0.11 -1.47
C TYR A 182 -4.66 -0.24 -3.00
N GLY A 183 -5.83 -0.64 -3.55
CA GLY A 183 -6.02 -0.77 -4.99
C GLY A 183 -5.02 -1.73 -5.66
N SER A 184 -4.63 -2.81 -4.99
CA SER A 184 -3.51 -3.68 -5.42
C SER A 184 -3.68 -4.31 -6.81
N VAL A 185 -4.89 -4.30 -7.38
CA VAL A 185 -5.17 -4.86 -8.72
C VAL A 185 -5.72 -3.83 -9.71
N ASP A 186 -5.99 -2.59 -9.27
CA ASP A 186 -6.78 -1.64 -10.04
C ASP A 186 -6.48 -0.15 -9.76
N ILE A 187 -5.35 0.21 -9.14
CA ILE A 187 -5.12 1.60 -8.70
C ILE A 187 -5.19 2.64 -9.84
N LEU A 188 -4.55 2.40 -10.98
CA LEU A 188 -4.62 3.34 -12.11
C LEU A 188 -5.99 3.28 -12.78
N GLU A 189 -6.60 2.10 -12.87
CA GLU A 189 -7.98 1.97 -13.35
C GLU A 189 -8.97 2.74 -12.47
N ARG A 190 -8.77 2.71 -11.15
CA ARG A 190 -9.58 3.40 -10.15
C ARG A 190 -9.41 4.91 -10.24
N LEU A 191 -8.17 5.39 -10.37
CA LEU A 191 -7.88 6.81 -10.63
C LEU A 191 -8.49 7.30 -11.94
N ALA A 192 -8.44 6.49 -12.99
CA ALA A 192 -9.05 6.82 -14.29
C ALA A 192 -10.58 6.99 -14.18
N LYS A 193 -11.24 6.18 -13.35
CA LYS A 193 -12.70 6.16 -13.21
C LYS A 193 -13.22 7.19 -12.20
N ASP A 194 -12.60 7.25 -11.03
CA ASP A 194 -13.05 8.09 -9.92
C ASP A 194 -11.85 8.51 -9.04
N PRO A 195 -11.08 9.54 -9.46
CA PRO A 195 -9.97 10.04 -8.66
C PRO A 195 -10.45 10.67 -7.34
N ALA A 196 -11.70 11.15 -7.29
CA ALA A 196 -12.28 11.69 -6.07
C ALA A 196 -12.51 10.61 -5.01
N ARG A 197 -12.86 9.37 -5.41
CA ARG A 197 -12.87 8.22 -4.50
C ARG A 197 -11.50 7.96 -3.92
N VAL A 198 -10.44 7.95 -4.74
CA VAL A 198 -9.08 7.72 -4.25
C VAL A 198 -8.67 8.77 -3.22
N ALA A 199 -8.95 10.06 -3.49
CA ALA A 199 -8.70 11.12 -2.53
C ALA A 199 -9.50 10.97 -1.22
N ARG A 200 -10.77 10.55 -1.29
CA ARG A 200 -11.58 10.25 -0.10
C ARG A 200 -11.00 9.09 0.70
N ASP A 201 -10.64 7.99 0.03
CA ASP A 201 -10.07 6.81 0.68
C ASP A 201 -8.75 7.16 1.39
N PHE A 202 -7.90 8.03 0.80
CA PHE A 202 -6.69 8.53 1.45
C PHE A 202 -6.99 9.40 2.68
N ALA A 203 -8.03 10.25 2.63
CA ALA A 203 -8.46 11.01 3.79
C ALA A 203 -8.96 10.10 4.93
N GLU A 204 -9.72 9.04 4.59
CA GLU A 204 -10.18 8.04 5.56
C GLU A 204 -9.02 7.23 6.14
N MET A 205 -8.07 6.79 5.30
CA MET A 205 -6.84 6.13 5.74
C MET A 205 -6.06 7.03 6.71
N LYS A 206 -5.94 8.33 6.41
CA LYS A 206 -5.24 9.28 7.28
C LYS A 206 -5.93 9.42 8.63
N ALA A 207 -7.26 9.53 8.62
CA ALA A 207 -8.07 9.57 9.84
C ALA A 207 -7.95 8.26 10.66
N ALA A 208 -7.71 7.12 10.00
CA ALA A 208 -7.42 5.83 10.60
C ALA A 208 -5.97 5.69 11.12
N GLY A 209 -5.15 6.73 11.03
CA GLY A 209 -3.75 6.71 11.48
C GLY A 209 -2.77 6.09 10.49
N THR A 210 -3.18 5.87 9.25
CA THR A 210 -2.28 5.37 8.19
C THR A 210 -1.17 6.38 7.89
N THR A 211 0.07 5.92 7.85
CA THR A 211 1.26 6.69 7.45
C THR A 211 1.80 6.28 6.08
N VAL A 212 1.45 5.08 5.58
CA VAL A 212 1.90 4.58 4.28
C VAL A 212 0.81 3.79 3.56
N ALA A 213 0.66 3.98 2.25
CA ALA A 213 -0.15 3.14 1.38
C ALA A 213 0.76 2.36 0.42
N ARG A 214 0.64 1.04 0.38
CA ARG A 214 1.28 0.19 -0.65
C ARG A 214 0.34 0.09 -1.85
N VAL A 215 0.80 0.58 -2.99
CA VAL A 215 0.03 0.66 -4.24
C VAL A 215 0.74 -0.08 -5.36
N HIS A 216 -0.01 -0.54 -6.36
CA HIS A 216 0.47 -1.46 -7.39
C HIS A 216 0.12 -0.93 -8.80
N PRO A 217 0.80 0.11 -9.32
CA PRO A 217 0.51 0.66 -10.64
C PRO A 217 0.68 -0.38 -11.75
N GLU A 218 -0.38 -0.62 -12.51
CA GLU A 218 -0.50 -1.70 -13.47
C GLU A 218 0.42 -1.49 -14.68
N MET A 219 1.49 -2.28 -14.83
CA MET A 219 2.35 -2.23 -16.03
C MET A 219 1.55 -2.36 -17.34
N PRO A 220 0.51 -3.21 -17.46
CA PRO A 220 -0.34 -3.24 -18.65
C PRO A 220 -1.08 -1.93 -18.98
N LYS A 221 -1.22 -1.01 -18.03
CA LYS A 221 -1.75 0.34 -18.26
C LYS A 221 -0.64 1.34 -18.59
N ILE A 222 0.53 1.17 -17.98
CA ILE A 222 1.67 2.08 -18.15
C ILE A 222 2.41 1.85 -19.46
N LEU A 223 2.52 0.61 -19.94
CA LEU A 223 3.31 0.29 -21.14
C LEU A 223 2.43 -0.09 -22.33
N THR A 224 2.64 0.60 -23.46
CA THR A 224 2.01 0.29 -24.75
C THR A 224 2.89 -0.57 -25.66
N ALA A 225 4.21 -0.55 -25.41
CA ALA A 225 5.21 -1.38 -26.09
C ALA A 225 6.41 -1.61 -25.13
N PRO A 226 7.38 -2.48 -25.49
CA PRO A 226 8.52 -2.84 -24.63
C PRO A 226 9.34 -1.64 -24.12
N ASP A 227 9.38 -0.55 -24.87
CA ASP A 227 10.16 0.67 -24.64
C ASP A 227 9.30 1.94 -24.81
N LYS A 228 7.98 1.82 -24.64
CA LYS A 228 7.04 2.93 -24.80
C LYS A 228 5.98 2.97 -23.70
N ALA A 229 5.98 4.06 -22.93
CA ALA A 229 4.98 4.34 -21.93
C ALA A 229 3.75 5.06 -22.49
N ASP A 230 2.59 4.85 -21.88
CA ASP A 230 1.38 5.66 -22.04
C ASP A 230 1.49 6.90 -21.13
N GLN A 231 1.52 8.10 -21.74
CA GLN A 231 1.64 9.34 -20.99
C GLN A 231 0.44 9.58 -20.07
N GLN A 232 -0.77 9.15 -20.45
CA GLN A 232 -1.96 9.32 -19.61
C GLN A 232 -1.86 8.51 -18.32
N ALA A 233 -1.35 7.28 -18.40
CA ALA A 233 -1.13 6.44 -17.22
C ALA A 233 -0.01 7.00 -16.31
N VAL A 234 1.04 7.59 -16.89
CA VAL A 234 2.08 8.29 -16.14
C VAL A 234 1.52 9.54 -15.43
N ASP A 235 0.62 10.28 -16.08
CA ASP A 235 -0.02 11.44 -15.47
C ASP A 235 -0.99 11.03 -14.34
N GLN A 236 -1.66 9.88 -14.45
CA GLN A 236 -2.44 9.29 -13.35
C GLN A 236 -1.56 8.91 -12.16
N LEU A 237 -0.36 8.38 -12.40
CA LEU A 237 0.60 8.13 -11.33
C LEU A 237 0.98 9.44 -10.62
N LYS A 238 1.23 10.52 -11.35
CA LYS A 238 1.50 11.83 -10.75
C LYS A 238 0.31 12.36 -9.94
N GLN A 239 -0.91 12.18 -10.43
CA GLN A 239 -2.12 12.51 -9.66
C GLN A 239 -2.20 11.71 -8.33
N LEU A 240 -1.77 10.45 -8.32
CA LEU A 240 -1.68 9.66 -7.09
C LEU A 240 -0.63 10.24 -6.12
N LEU A 241 0.52 10.69 -6.62
CA LEU A 241 1.54 11.37 -5.82
C LEU A 241 0.94 12.63 -5.17
N GLU A 242 0.22 13.45 -5.94
CA GLU A 242 -0.44 14.66 -5.43
C GLU A 242 -1.48 14.33 -4.34
N ILE A 243 -2.27 13.27 -4.50
CA ILE A 243 -3.23 12.81 -3.48
C ILE A 243 -2.49 12.37 -2.20
N ALA A 244 -1.38 11.66 -2.36
CA ALA A 244 -0.56 11.18 -1.25
C ALA A 244 0.10 12.34 -0.48
N GLU A 245 0.65 13.33 -1.19
CA GLU A 245 1.22 14.55 -0.61
C GLU A 245 0.15 15.34 0.16
N ASN A 246 -1.01 15.58 -0.46
CA ASN A 246 -2.10 16.34 0.17
C ASN A 246 -2.69 15.65 1.41
N SER A 247 -2.61 14.33 1.50
CA SER A 247 -3.08 13.56 2.67
C SER A 247 -1.98 13.32 3.70
N GLY A 248 -0.71 13.58 3.37
CA GLY A 248 0.43 13.24 4.20
C GLY A 248 0.55 11.73 4.46
N ILE A 249 0.24 10.91 3.45
CA ILE A 249 0.42 9.45 3.45
C ILE A 249 1.51 9.12 2.44
N TYR A 250 2.56 8.41 2.86
CA TYR A 250 3.62 8.00 1.95
C TYR A 250 3.20 6.82 1.07
N LEU A 251 3.87 6.62 -0.06
CA LEU A 251 3.61 5.57 -1.01
C LEU A 251 4.75 4.55 -1.04
N LYS A 252 4.40 3.28 -0.85
CA LYS A 252 5.23 2.14 -1.24
C LYS A 252 4.76 1.66 -2.61
N ILE A 253 5.48 2.00 -3.66
CA ILE A 253 5.07 1.76 -5.06
C ILE A 253 5.59 0.40 -5.52
N THR A 254 4.68 -0.53 -5.80
CA THR A 254 4.99 -1.92 -6.12
C THR A 254 4.87 -2.21 -7.60
N GLY A 255 5.96 -2.66 -8.23
CA GLY A 255 5.93 -3.19 -9.58
C GLY A 255 5.56 -4.68 -9.61
N LEU A 256 5.37 -5.30 -10.75
CA LEU A 256 4.97 -4.68 -12.03
C LEU A 256 3.44 -4.66 -12.17
N ALA A 257 2.72 -5.30 -11.25
CA ALA A 257 1.27 -5.39 -11.23
C ALA A 257 0.62 -5.94 -12.52
N CYS A 258 1.20 -7.00 -13.08
CA CYS A 258 0.65 -7.78 -14.19
C CYS A 258 -0.38 -8.84 -13.72
N TYR A 259 -1.31 -8.47 -12.83
CA TYR A 259 -2.09 -9.46 -12.07
C TYR A 259 -3.33 -9.97 -12.81
N LYS A 260 -4.15 -9.06 -13.37
CA LYS A 260 -5.40 -9.42 -14.06
C LYS A 260 -5.10 -10.22 -15.33
N ILE A 261 -5.58 -11.47 -15.36
CA ILE A 261 -5.30 -12.41 -16.47
C ILE A 261 -5.82 -11.84 -17.80
N GLU A 262 -6.99 -11.20 -17.79
CA GLU A 262 -7.61 -10.59 -18.98
C GLU A 262 -6.83 -9.40 -19.56
N ASN A 263 -6.00 -8.75 -18.76
CA ASN A 263 -5.24 -7.56 -19.15
C ASN A 263 -3.78 -7.87 -19.52
N ARG A 264 -3.41 -9.14 -19.65
CA ARG A 264 -2.04 -9.52 -19.98
C ARG A 264 -1.65 -9.07 -21.38
N LEU A 265 -0.42 -8.58 -21.47
CA LEU A 265 0.17 -8.10 -22.70
C LEU A 265 0.75 -9.31 -23.46
N ALA A 266 0.08 -9.75 -24.52
CA ALA A 266 0.51 -10.92 -25.29
C ALA A 266 1.97 -10.79 -25.81
N TRP A 267 2.38 -9.58 -26.16
CA TRP A 267 3.77 -9.30 -26.57
C TRP A 267 4.78 -9.53 -25.44
N TYR A 268 4.43 -9.16 -24.20
CA TYR A 268 5.28 -9.34 -23.03
C TYR A 268 5.36 -10.80 -22.58
N ASP A 269 4.27 -11.55 -22.74
CA ASP A 269 4.21 -12.97 -22.42
C ASP A 269 5.04 -13.81 -23.40
N SER A 270 5.19 -13.35 -24.65
CA SER A 270 5.97 -14.01 -25.69
C SER A 270 7.48 -13.78 -25.61
N MET A 271 7.93 -12.83 -24.79
CA MET A 271 9.34 -12.48 -24.66
C MET A 271 10.15 -13.58 -23.95
N ASP A 272 11.43 -13.64 -24.29
CA ASP A 272 12.43 -14.34 -23.49
C ASP A 272 12.80 -13.54 -22.22
N GLU A 273 13.65 -14.13 -21.40
CA GLU A 273 14.12 -13.51 -20.16
C GLU A 273 14.79 -12.16 -20.38
N HIS A 274 15.68 -12.06 -21.39
CA HIS A 274 16.48 -10.88 -21.62
C HIS A 274 15.61 -9.67 -21.98
N ASP A 275 14.66 -9.88 -22.91
CA ASP A 275 13.75 -8.84 -23.37
C ASP A 275 12.70 -8.48 -22.30
N ARG A 276 12.26 -9.45 -21.48
CA ARG A 276 11.44 -9.15 -20.30
C ARG A 276 12.19 -8.26 -19.32
N TRP A 277 13.40 -8.62 -18.94
CA TRP A 277 14.19 -7.82 -17.99
C TRP A 277 14.48 -6.42 -18.54
N LYS A 278 14.65 -6.27 -19.86
CA LYS A 278 14.77 -4.96 -20.50
C LYS A 278 13.50 -4.13 -20.38
N THR A 279 12.34 -4.74 -20.64
CA THR A 279 11.03 -4.09 -20.51
C THR A 279 10.75 -3.69 -19.05
N GLN A 280 11.11 -4.53 -18.09
CA GLN A 280 10.93 -4.26 -16.66
C GLN A 280 11.85 -3.13 -16.17
N ALA A 281 13.09 -3.08 -16.67
CA ALA A 281 13.99 -1.96 -16.44
C ALA A 281 13.40 -0.65 -17.00
N PHE A 282 12.82 -0.69 -18.21
CA PHE A 282 12.14 0.48 -18.80
C PHE A 282 10.92 0.92 -17.99
N PHE A 283 10.12 -0.03 -17.47
CA PHE A 283 9.04 0.27 -16.52
C PHE A 283 9.57 1.01 -15.30
N TRP A 284 10.62 0.50 -14.66
CA TRP A 284 11.20 1.14 -13.48
C TRP A 284 11.83 2.50 -13.77
N GLU A 285 12.48 2.69 -14.91
CA GLU A 285 12.95 4.02 -15.34
C GLU A 285 11.78 5.00 -15.53
N THR A 286 10.65 4.52 -16.03
CA THR A 286 9.44 5.34 -16.23
C THR A 286 8.83 5.75 -14.89
N ILE A 287 8.65 4.80 -13.97
CA ILE A 287 8.13 5.06 -12.62
C ILE A 287 9.06 6.01 -11.86
N ALA A 288 10.36 5.70 -11.79
CA ALA A 288 11.33 6.50 -11.04
C ALA A 288 11.38 7.94 -11.53
N ARG A 289 11.37 8.16 -12.86
CA ARG A 289 11.34 9.52 -13.44
C ARG A 289 10.09 10.31 -13.05
N ALA A 290 8.93 9.66 -12.96
CA ALA A 290 7.69 10.33 -12.57
C ALA A 290 7.65 10.66 -11.07
N CYS A 291 8.39 9.90 -10.26
CA CYS A 291 8.32 9.92 -8.81
C CYS A 291 9.50 10.64 -8.12
N ALA A 292 10.62 10.86 -8.81
CA ALA A 292 11.90 11.28 -8.21
C ALA A 292 11.82 12.55 -7.33
N GLU A 293 10.98 13.51 -7.69
CA GLU A 293 10.84 14.78 -6.99
C GLU A 293 9.75 14.78 -5.91
N SER A 294 8.92 13.72 -5.85
CA SER A 294 7.80 13.68 -4.92
C SER A 294 8.25 13.19 -3.53
N PRO A 295 8.10 13.99 -2.46
CA PRO A 295 8.42 13.55 -1.11
C PRO A 295 7.45 12.48 -0.59
N ALA A 296 6.32 12.24 -1.27
CA ALA A 296 5.38 11.21 -0.88
C ALA A 296 5.91 9.79 -1.11
N VAL A 297 6.98 9.60 -1.88
CA VAL A 297 7.52 8.25 -2.10
C VAL A 297 8.27 7.79 -0.85
N PHE A 298 7.78 6.72 -0.22
CA PHE A 298 8.55 6.00 0.81
C PHE A 298 9.57 5.08 0.15
N ALA A 299 9.10 4.21 -0.74
CA ALA A 299 9.95 3.18 -1.35
C ALA A 299 9.39 2.62 -2.66
N TYR A 300 10.29 2.11 -3.49
CA TYR A 300 9.98 1.23 -4.61
C TYR A 300 10.06 -0.23 -4.19
N ASP A 301 8.99 -0.98 -4.37
CA ASP A 301 8.91 -2.43 -4.18
C ASP A 301 9.02 -3.11 -5.55
N LEU A 302 10.19 -3.67 -5.83
CA LEU A 302 10.61 -4.06 -7.18
C LEU A 302 9.63 -5.02 -7.88
N ILE A 303 9.06 -5.95 -7.12
CA ILE A 303 8.07 -6.89 -7.61
C ILE A 303 7.36 -7.59 -6.45
N ASN A 304 6.07 -7.84 -6.60
CA ASN A 304 5.31 -8.66 -5.66
C ASN A 304 5.67 -10.15 -5.78
N GLU A 305 6.18 -10.73 -4.69
CA GLU A 305 6.32 -12.18 -4.48
C GLU A 305 6.97 -12.94 -5.66
N PRO A 306 8.17 -12.56 -6.10
CA PRO A 306 8.77 -13.22 -7.24
C PRO A 306 9.24 -14.63 -6.87
N ALA A 307 9.20 -15.51 -7.85
CA ALA A 307 9.98 -16.74 -7.87
C ALA A 307 11.19 -16.54 -8.79
N ALA A 308 12.39 -16.93 -8.36
CA ALA A 308 13.58 -16.75 -9.18
C ALA A 308 13.48 -17.51 -10.51
N ILE A 309 13.16 -18.80 -10.43
CA ILE A 309 13.24 -19.74 -11.55
C ILE A 309 11.96 -20.54 -11.70
N GLY A 310 11.66 -20.94 -12.94
CA GLY A 310 10.80 -22.07 -13.28
C GLY A 310 11.13 -22.58 -14.67
N LYS A 311 10.21 -23.33 -15.26
CA LYS A 311 10.34 -23.94 -16.59
C LYS A 311 9.38 -23.29 -17.57
N GLN A 312 9.66 -23.41 -18.86
CA GLN A 312 8.73 -22.96 -19.91
C GLN A 312 7.30 -23.51 -19.73
N THR A 313 7.17 -24.77 -19.31
CA THR A 313 5.85 -25.39 -19.03
C THR A 313 5.10 -24.76 -17.87
N ASP A 314 5.80 -24.06 -16.97
CA ASP A 314 5.19 -23.43 -15.81
C ASP A 314 4.62 -22.04 -16.15
N GLY A 315 5.08 -21.43 -17.24
CA GLY A 315 4.77 -20.05 -17.64
C GLY A 315 5.32 -18.98 -16.70
N TRP A 316 5.15 -17.71 -17.07
CA TRP A 316 5.69 -16.56 -16.31
C TRP A 316 4.97 -16.27 -14.98
N TYR A 317 3.74 -16.73 -14.82
CA TYR A 317 2.86 -16.33 -13.72
C TYR A 317 2.57 -17.49 -12.78
N THR A 318 2.33 -17.17 -11.51
CA THR A 318 1.88 -18.13 -10.50
C THR A 318 1.12 -17.42 -9.39
N GLY A 319 0.64 -18.16 -8.38
CA GLY A 319 -0.16 -17.57 -7.30
C GLY A 319 -1.56 -17.17 -7.77
N ARG A 320 -2.22 -18.03 -8.55
CA ARG A 320 -3.57 -17.78 -9.06
C ARG A 320 -4.59 -17.69 -7.94
N MET A 321 -5.42 -16.65 -8.00
CA MET A 321 -6.51 -16.39 -7.08
C MET A 321 -7.70 -15.83 -7.87
N GLY A 322 -8.59 -16.71 -8.34
CA GLY A 322 -9.69 -16.31 -9.23
C GLY A 322 -9.19 -15.92 -10.62
N ASP A 323 -9.42 -14.66 -10.99
CA ASP A 323 -9.09 -14.02 -12.28
C ASP A 323 -7.76 -13.25 -12.26
N VAL A 324 -7.01 -13.33 -11.16
CA VAL A 324 -5.69 -12.72 -11.00
C VAL A 324 -4.60 -13.76 -10.67
N GLU A 325 -3.34 -13.44 -11.01
CA GLU A 325 -2.15 -14.14 -10.52
C GLU A 325 -1.14 -13.12 -9.98
N PHE A 326 -0.79 -13.21 -8.69
CA PHE A 326 -0.03 -12.16 -7.99
C PHE A 326 1.49 -12.28 -8.09
N CYS A 327 1.99 -13.45 -8.50
CA CYS A 327 3.41 -13.75 -8.48
C CYS A 327 3.95 -13.91 -9.91
N GLN A 328 5.22 -13.59 -10.10
CA GLN A 328 5.90 -13.79 -11.38
C GLN A 328 7.23 -14.54 -11.21
N ARG A 329 7.57 -15.34 -12.21
CA ARG A 329 8.90 -15.92 -12.35
C ARG A 329 9.83 -14.94 -13.03
N LEU A 330 11.04 -14.78 -12.50
CA LEU A 330 12.05 -13.91 -13.11
C LEU A 330 12.71 -14.59 -14.32
N SER A 331 12.85 -15.92 -14.27
CA SER A 331 13.42 -16.74 -15.33
C SER A 331 12.59 -18.00 -15.59
N LEU A 332 12.40 -18.36 -16.86
CA LEU A 332 11.93 -19.69 -17.29
C LEU A 332 13.04 -20.55 -17.92
N ASN A 333 14.23 -19.97 -18.06
CA ASN A 333 15.44 -20.65 -18.50
C ASN A 333 16.65 -20.07 -17.76
N SER A 334 17.04 -20.74 -16.68
CA SER A 334 18.18 -20.30 -15.87
C SER A 334 19.52 -20.73 -16.45
N ASP A 335 19.54 -21.58 -17.47
CA ASP A 335 20.73 -22.32 -17.90
C ASP A 335 21.41 -22.96 -16.68
N ASP A 336 22.66 -22.62 -16.38
CA ASP A 336 23.41 -23.12 -15.21
C ASP A 336 23.29 -22.22 -13.95
N ARG A 337 22.53 -21.12 -14.01
CA ARG A 337 22.39 -20.16 -12.90
C ARG A 337 21.51 -20.72 -11.78
N THR A 338 21.90 -20.46 -10.54
CA THR A 338 21.03 -20.76 -9.39
C THR A 338 19.93 -19.72 -9.25
N GLY A 339 18.88 -20.02 -8.46
CA GLY A 339 17.88 -19.02 -8.11
C GLY A 339 18.46 -17.79 -7.40
N HIS A 340 19.56 -17.95 -6.65
CA HIS A 340 20.26 -16.83 -6.03
C HIS A 340 20.95 -15.93 -7.05
N ASP A 341 21.53 -16.50 -8.11
CA ASP A 341 22.19 -15.75 -9.18
C ASP A 341 21.17 -14.94 -9.96
N VAL A 342 20.07 -15.59 -10.37
CA VAL A 342 18.95 -14.94 -11.07
C VAL A 342 18.38 -13.78 -10.23
N PHE A 343 18.15 -14.00 -8.94
CA PHE A 343 17.68 -12.93 -8.06
C PHE A 343 18.68 -11.77 -7.97
N ARG A 344 19.96 -12.06 -7.77
CA ARG A 344 20.99 -11.02 -7.65
C ARG A 344 21.12 -10.19 -8.92
N GLU A 345 21.20 -10.85 -10.07
CA GLU A 345 21.32 -10.20 -11.39
C GLU A 345 20.09 -9.33 -11.69
N TRP A 346 18.90 -9.89 -11.53
CA TRP A 346 17.66 -9.19 -11.78
C TRP A 346 17.50 -7.97 -10.87
N THR A 347 17.68 -8.14 -9.55
CA THR A 347 17.58 -7.06 -8.58
C THR A 347 18.58 -5.95 -8.90
N SER A 348 19.82 -6.31 -9.24
CA SER A 348 20.86 -5.32 -9.60
C SER A 348 20.43 -4.46 -10.78
N ARG A 349 19.87 -5.09 -11.82
CA ARG A 349 19.39 -4.40 -13.00
C ARG A 349 18.24 -3.45 -12.68
N MET A 350 17.28 -3.87 -11.87
CA MET A 350 16.13 -3.01 -11.52
C MET A 350 16.55 -1.83 -10.64
N VAL A 351 17.38 -2.08 -9.61
CA VAL A 351 17.95 -1.02 -8.75
C VAL A 351 18.72 0.00 -9.58
N ALA A 352 19.62 -0.46 -10.46
CA ALA A 352 20.38 0.42 -11.34
C ALA A 352 19.47 1.25 -12.27
N SER A 353 18.34 0.69 -12.70
CA SER A 353 17.39 1.38 -13.58
C SER A 353 16.63 2.49 -12.83
N ILE A 354 16.21 2.25 -11.59
CA ILE A 354 15.61 3.27 -10.72
C ILE A 354 16.62 4.40 -10.45
N HIS A 355 17.85 4.03 -10.07
CA HIS A 355 18.92 4.98 -9.75
C HIS A 355 19.33 5.88 -10.93
N LYS A 356 19.00 5.56 -12.18
CA LYS A 356 19.20 6.52 -13.28
C LYS A 356 18.39 7.81 -13.12
N HIS A 357 17.29 7.76 -12.38
CA HIS A 357 16.34 8.86 -12.24
C HIS A 357 16.08 9.28 -10.80
N ASP A 358 16.27 8.39 -9.84
CA ASP A 358 15.99 8.66 -8.44
C ASP A 358 17.10 8.09 -7.54
N GLN A 359 17.82 8.98 -6.86
CA GLN A 359 18.90 8.65 -5.90
C GLN A 359 18.43 8.79 -4.43
N THR A 360 17.15 9.11 -4.25
CA THR A 360 16.59 9.60 -2.99
C THR A 360 15.82 8.51 -2.27
N HIS A 361 14.92 7.83 -2.97
CA HIS A 361 13.94 6.93 -2.36
C HIS A 361 14.44 5.51 -2.18
N LEU A 362 13.92 4.83 -1.17
CA LEU A 362 14.37 3.49 -0.76
C LEU A 362 13.86 2.40 -1.72
N ILE A 363 14.54 1.27 -1.79
CA ILE A 363 14.17 0.13 -2.65
C ILE A 363 14.04 -1.15 -1.83
N THR A 364 12.97 -1.92 -2.07
CA THR A 364 12.69 -3.22 -1.45
C THR A 364 12.06 -4.20 -2.45
N MET A 365 11.61 -5.35 -1.97
CA MET A 365 10.88 -6.37 -2.73
C MET A 365 9.90 -7.10 -1.81
N GLY A 366 8.69 -7.36 -2.26
CA GLY A 366 7.70 -8.18 -1.55
C GLY A 366 8.10 -9.66 -1.54
N MET A 367 8.26 -10.24 -0.36
CA MET A 367 8.82 -11.59 -0.20
C MET A 367 7.80 -12.56 0.40
N LEU A 368 7.61 -13.70 -0.25
CA LEU A 368 6.93 -14.85 0.37
C LEU A 368 7.71 -15.33 1.61
N PRO A 369 7.10 -16.12 2.51
CA PRO A 369 7.71 -16.61 3.76
C PRO A 369 8.81 -17.67 3.57
N PHE A 370 9.69 -17.49 2.58
CA PHE A 370 10.83 -18.34 2.23
C PHE A 370 12.14 -17.56 2.36
N PRO A 371 12.59 -17.23 3.58
CA PRO A 371 13.73 -16.33 3.80
C PRO A 371 14.99 -16.74 3.04
N GLY A 372 15.26 -18.05 2.95
CA GLY A 372 16.42 -18.58 2.21
C GLY A 372 16.43 -18.21 0.73
N ALA A 373 15.26 -18.08 0.08
CA ALA A 373 15.17 -17.79 -1.35
C ALA A 373 15.56 -16.34 -1.68
N TYR A 374 15.28 -15.39 -0.79
CA TYR A 374 15.40 -13.95 -1.07
C TYR A 374 16.69 -13.32 -0.56
N LYS A 375 17.47 -14.02 0.26
CA LYS A 375 18.67 -13.46 0.92
C LYS A 375 19.66 -12.83 -0.09
N ALA A 376 19.84 -13.47 -1.25
CA ALA A 376 20.71 -12.95 -2.31
C ALA A 376 20.20 -11.65 -2.94
N ALA A 377 18.88 -11.53 -3.19
CA ALA A 377 18.28 -10.28 -3.67
C ALA A 377 18.44 -9.17 -2.63
N ALA A 378 18.21 -9.51 -1.36
CA ALA A 378 18.20 -8.55 -0.26
C ALA A 378 19.53 -7.87 0.02
N GLU A 379 20.66 -8.40 -0.46
CA GLU A 379 21.97 -7.73 -0.41
C GLU A 379 21.90 -6.31 -0.99
N GLN A 380 21.10 -6.11 -2.05
CA GLN A 380 20.99 -4.86 -2.81
C GLN A 380 19.77 -4.00 -2.45
N LEU A 381 18.93 -4.44 -1.51
CA LEU A 381 17.73 -3.71 -1.07
C LEU A 381 18.01 -2.87 0.18
N ASP A 382 17.31 -1.76 0.38
CA ASP A 382 17.48 -0.93 1.57
C ASP A 382 16.86 -1.55 2.83
N PHE A 383 15.76 -2.29 2.67
CA PHE A 383 15.06 -2.97 3.75
C PHE A 383 14.38 -4.25 3.26
N VAL A 384 14.03 -5.14 4.20
CA VAL A 384 13.40 -6.44 3.94
C VAL A 384 11.89 -6.32 4.10
N SER A 385 11.11 -6.88 3.18
CA SER A 385 9.66 -6.74 3.18
C SER A 385 8.89 -8.07 3.05
N PRO A 386 8.88 -8.93 4.09
CA PRO A 386 8.19 -10.21 4.04
C PRO A 386 6.67 -10.05 4.16
N HIS A 387 5.93 -10.97 3.54
CA HIS A 387 4.49 -11.11 3.64
C HIS A 387 4.20 -12.24 4.63
N LEU A 388 3.55 -11.89 5.74
CA LEU A 388 3.42 -12.75 6.90
C LEU A 388 1.98 -12.71 7.37
N TYR A 389 1.32 -13.86 7.34
CA TYR A 389 -0.08 -14.01 7.75
C TYR A 389 -0.13 -15.02 8.90
N PRO A 390 -0.40 -14.59 10.15
CA PRO A 390 -0.44 -15.51 11.28
C PRO A 390 -1.59 -16.51 11.14
N LYS A 391 -1.48 -17.60 11.91
CA LYS A 391 -2.49 -18.65 12.00
C LYS A 391 -2.90 -18.82 13.46
N SER A 392 -4.14 -19.25 13.68
CA SER A 392 -4.64 -19.41 15.05
C SER A 392 -3.81 -20.37 15.89
N GLY A 393 -3.45 -19.92 17.09
CA GLY A 393 -2.59 -20.67 18.02
C GLY A 393 -1.16 -20.90 17.52
N LYS A 394 -0.70 -20.12 16.53
CA LYS A 394 0.61 -20.28 15.85
C LYS A 394 1.36 -18.96 15.72
N VAL A 395 1.07 -17.98 16.57
CA VAL A 395 1.74 -16.68 16.57
C VAL A 395 3.25 -16.81 16.79
N ASP A 396 3.68 -17.64 17.75
CA ASP A 396 5.12 -17.81 18.04
C ASP A 396 5.89 -18.47 16.88
N ASP A 397 5.24 -19.36 16.12
CA ASP A 397 5.81 -19.93 14.90
C ASP A 397 6.03 -18.83 13.85
N GLN A 398 5.09 -17.88 13.74
CA GLN A 398 5.18 -16.73 12.83
C GLN A 398 6.27 -15.73 13.26
N ILE A 399 6.45 -15.49 14.56
CA ILE A 399 7.55 -14.69 15.10
C ILE A 399 8.90 -15.35 14.85
N THR A 400 9.00 -16.66 15.06
CA THR A 400 10.21 -17.45 14.74
C THR A 400 10.56 -17.37 13.25
N LEU A 401 9.56 -17.35 12.38
CA LEU A 401 9.75 -17.14 10.95
C LEU A 401 10.23 -15.71 10.65
N LEU A 402 9.64 -14.69 11.27
CA LEU A 402 10.05 -13.28 11.11
C LEU A 402 11.53 -13.09 11.48
N GLN A 403 12.02 -13.71 12.55
CA GLN A 403 13.43 -13.65 12.96
C GLN A 403 14.40 -14.13 11.87
N LYS A 404 13.98 -15.05 10.99
CA LYS A 404 14.82 -15.54 9.89
C LYS A 404 15.02 -14.51 8.77
N PHE A 405 14.24 -13.42 8.77
CA PHE A 405 14.41 -12.28 7.88
C PHE A 405 15.29 -11.17 8.47
N ASP A 406 15.76 -11.30 9.72
CA ASP A 406 16.72 -10.35 10.30
C ASP A 406 18.10 -10.54 9.69
N TRP A 407 18.32 -9.85 8.57
CA TRP A 407 19.57 -9.83 7.83
C TRP A 407 20.38 -8.56 8.12
N GLY A 408 20.15 -7.90 9.26
CA GLY A 408 20.82 -6.66 9.63
C GLY A 408 20.33 -5.43 8.87
N LYS A 409 19.10 -5.47 8.37
CA LYS A 409 18.40 -4.36 7.70
C LYS A 409 17.03 -4.15 8.35
N PRO A 410 16.41 -2.96 8.23
CA PRO A 410 15.05 -2.78 8.72
C PRO A 410 14.10 -3.79 8.06
N ILE A 411 13.08 -4.19 8.80
CA ILE A 411 12.05 -5.11 8.30
C ILE A 411 10.71 -4.37 8.30
N VAL A 412 10.00 -4.37 7.17
CA VAL A 412 8.62 -3.90 7.09
C VAL A 412 7.77 -5.11 6.73
N ILE A 413 6.85 -5.54 7.59
CA ILE A 413 5.90 -6.59 7.21
C ILE A 413 5.00 -6.01 6.12
N GLY A 414 5.26 -6.41 4.87
CA GLY A 414 4.71 -5.76 3.68
C GLY A 414 3.26 -6.15 3.37
N GLU A 415 2.84 -7.27 3.94
CA GLU A 415 1.46 -7.74 3.96
C GLU A 415 1.19 -8.55 5.23
N THR A 416 0.06 -8.27 5.89
CA THR A 416 -0.54 -9.09 6.96
C THR A 416 -2.05 -8.85 7.00
N PHE A 417 -2.81 -9.82 7.50
CA PHE A 417 -4.26 -9.76 7.68
C PHE A 417 -4.70 -11.01 8.46
N PRO A 418 -5.82 -10.98 9.21
CA PRO A 418 -6.37 -12.16 9.87
C PRO A 418 -7.02 -13.13 8.87
N LEU A 419 -6.24 -13.67 7.93
CA LEU A 419 -6.70 -14.62 6.92
C LEU A 419 -7.02 -16.00 7.53
N ASN A 420 -6.20 -16.43 8.49
CA ASN A 420 -6.26 -17.77 9.07
C ASN A 420 -6.25 -17.74 10.61
N CYS A 421 -6.61 -16.60 11.19
CA CYS A 421 -6.65 -16.41 12.63
C CYS A 421 -7.75 -15.44 13.06
N GLY A 422 -8.03 -15.38 14.36
CA GLY A 422 -8.92 -14.38 14.95
C GLY A 422 -8.21 -13.04 15.21
N PRO A 423 -8.95 -12.00 15.62
CA PRO A 423 -8.40 -10.68 15.93
C PRO A 423 -7.39 -10.70 17.09
N ASP A 424 -7.55 -11.60 18.06
CA ASP A 424 -6.63 -11.72 19.20
C ASP A 424 -5.26 -12.26 18.78
N ASP A 425 -5.24 -13.31 17.94
CA ASP A 425 -3.99 -13.85 17.37
C ASP A 425 -3.29 -12.82 16.48
N GLU A 426 -4.04 -12.05 15.68
CA GLU A 426 -3.48 -10.99 14.83
C GLU A 426 -2.90 -9.86 15.70
N ARG A 427 -3.62 -9.42 16.75
CA ARG A 427 -3.12 -8.45 17.72
C ARG A 427 -1.82 -8.92 18.36
N ASP A 428 -1.80 -10.16 18.85
CA ASP A 428 -0.63 -10.74 19.50
C ASP A 428 0.57 -10.79 18.54
N PHE A 429 0.34 -11.19 17.28
CA PHE A 429 1.38 -11.17 16.25
C PHE A 429 1.93 -9.75 15.99
N LEU A 430 1.05 -8.77 15.78
CA LEU A 430 1.46 -7.38 15.54
C LEU A 430 2.28 -6.85 16.73
N LEU A 431 1.81 -7.02 17.96
CA LEU A 431 2.50 -6.53 19.16
C LEU A 431 3.84 -7.23 19.39
N LYS A 432 3.91 -8.56 19.30
CA LYS A 432 5.17 -9.32 19.46
C LYS A 432 6.18 -9.00 18.36
N SER A 433 5.71 -8.76 17.14
CA SER A 433 6.61 -8.49 16.01
C SER A 433 7.36 -7.15 16.14
N ARG A 434 6.94 -6.22 17.00
CA ARG A 434 7.61 -4.93 17.26
C ARG A 434 9.04 -5.04 17.75
N GLU A 435 9.41 -6.17 18.33
CA GLU A 435 10.80 -6.41 18.77
C GLU A 435 11.76 -6.60 17.59
N ILE A 436 11.24 -6.91 16.40
CA ILE A 436 12.02 -7.33 15.22
C ILE A 436 11.68 -6.45 14.00
N ALA A 437 10.40 -6.21 13.75
CA ALA A 437 9.90 -5.40 12.65
C ALA A 437 9.90 -3.91 12.98
N HIS A 438 10.04 -3.11 11.94
CA HIS A 438 10.17 -1.66 11.97
C HIS A 438 9.03 -0.96 11.21
N GLY A 439 8.09 -1.72 10.65
CA GLY A 439 6.89 -1.23 9.97
C GLY A 439 5.93 -2.37 9.61
N TRP A 440 4.66 -2.03 9.36
CA TRP A 440 3.57 -2.98 9.09
C TRP A 440 2.61 -2.41 8.08
N ILE A 441 2.25 -3.24 7.10
CA ILE A 441 1.30 -2.91 6.05
C ILE A 441 0.30 -4.05 5.96
N GLY A 442 -0.96 -3.80 6.32
CA GLY A 442 -2.05 -4.75 6.12
C GLY A 442 -2.86 -4.41 4.88
N HIS A 443 -4.19 -4.57 4.91
CA HIS A 443 -5.03 -4.32 3.73
C HIS A 443 -6.13 -3.29 4.00
N TRP A 444 -6.41 -2.42 3.04
CA TRP A 444 -7.55 -1.49 3.11
C TRP A 444 -8.78 -2.13 2.45
N PRO A 445 -9.97 -2.06 3.06
CA PRO A 445 -11.18 -2.60 2.45
C PRO A 445 -11.59 -1.81 1.20
N ASP A 446 -12.20 -2.49 0.23
CA ASP A 446 -12.77 -1.83 -0.95
C ASP A 446 -14.01 -0.98 -0.61
N GLN A 447 -14.79 -1.41 0.37
CA GLN A 447 -15.93 -0.69 0.96
C GLN A 447 -15.41 0.18 2.11
N SER A 448 -15.93 1.39 2.26
CA SER A 448 -15.39 2.29 3.29
C SER A 448 -15.65 1.75 4.69
N PRO A 449 -14.77 1.99 5.68
CA PRO A 449 -15.04 1.62 7.07
C PRO A 449 -16.37 2.19 7.59
N ALA A 450 -16.78 3.37 7.14
CA ALA A 450 -18.07 3.98 7.47
C ALA A 450 -19.26 3.16 6.92
N GLU A 451 -19.17 2.68 5.68
CA GLU A 451 -20.17 1.80 5.08
C GLU A 451 -20.23 0.45 5.82
N LEU A 452 -19.08 -0.14 6.14
CA LEU A 452 -19.01 -1.39 6.91
C LEU A 452 -19.64 -1.24 8.30
N ALA A 453 -19.38 -0.12 8.98
CA ALA A 453 -19.98 0.21 10.27
C ALA A 453 -21.51 0.35 10.17
N GLU A 454 -22.03 0.99 9.12
CA GLU A 454 -23.47 1.11 8.90
C GLU A 454 -24.12 -0.24 8.56
N LEU A 455 -23.46 -1.10 7.79
CA LEU A 455 -23.91 -2.48 7.55
C LEU A 455 -24.00 -3.26 8.87
N LYS A 456 -23.03 -3.11 9.76
CA LYS A 456 -23.06 -3.73 11.09
C LYS A 456 -24.21 -3.20 11.93
N LYS A 457 -24.38 -1.88 12.00
CA LYS A 457 -25.45 -1.21 12.76
C LYS A 457 -26.85 -1.60 12.29
N THR A 458 -27.03 -1.75 10.98
CA THR A 458 -28.33 -2.10 10.38
C THR A 458 -28.60 -3.60 10.34
N GLY A 459 -27.72 -4.44 10.90
CA GLY A 459 -27.85 -5.90 10.89
C GLY A 459 -27.70 -6.53 9.51
N LYS A 460 -27.11 -5.80 8.54
CA LYS A 460 -26.88 -6.25 7.16
C LYS A 460 -25.45 -6.72 6.89
N SER A 461 -24.55 -6.58 7.87
CA SER A 461 -23.16 -7.02 7.77
C SER A 461 -23.07 -8.53 7.53
N THR A 462 -22.33 -8.91 6.50
CA THR A 462 -21.88 -10.29 6.33
C THR A 462 -20.70 -10.60 7.26
N ILE A 463 -20.30 -11.88 7.33
CA ILE A 463 -19.08 -12.29 8.05
C ILE A 463 -17.84 -11.62 7.43
N LYS A 464 -17.80 -11.49 6.09
CA LYS A 464 -16.70 -10.82 5.39
C LYS A 464 -16.59 -9.35 5.81
N ASP A 465 -17.72 -8.65 5.86
CA ASP A 465 -17.78 -7.23 6.25
C ASP A 465 -17.32 -7.05 7.71
N ALA A 466 -17.75 -7.96 8.60
CA ALA A 466 -17.35 -7.95 10.00
C ALA A 466 -15.84 -8.17 10.18
N ILE A 467 -15.23 -9.08 9.40
CA ILE A 467 -13.77 -9.30 9.43
C ILE A 467 -13.03 -8.03 9.00
N TRP A 468 -13.44 -7.40 7.88
CA TRP A 468 -12.82 -6.16 7.41
C TRP A 468 -12.94 -5.02 8.41
N LEU A 469 -14.13 -4.81 8.98
CA LEU A 469 -14.32 -3.79 9.99
C LEU A 469 -13.48 -4.08 11.24
N SER A 470 -13.46 -5.32 11.72
CA SER A 470 -12.65 -5.71 12.89
C SER A 470 -11.15 -5.53 12.66
N TRP A 471 -10.68 -5.74 11.42
CA TRP A 471 -9.30 -5.50 11.03
C TRP A 471 -8.95 -4.01 11.09
N VAL A 472 -9.79 -3.14 10.49
CA VAL A 472 -9.57 -1.70 10.52
C VAL A 472 -9.64 -1.16 11.96
N ASP A 473 -10.62 -1.61 12.75
CA ASP A 473 -10.77 -1.25 14.16
C ASP A 473 -9.51 -1.64 14.97
N LEU A 474 -9.01 -2.87 14.79
CA LEU A 474 -7.78 -3.33 15.44
C LEU A 474 -6.57 -2.46 15.05
N PHE A 475 -6.40 -2.19 13.76
CA PHE A 475 -5.28 -1.41 13.23
C PHE A 475 -5.30 0.04 13.77
N GLN A 476 -6.49 0.64 13.86
CA GLN A 476 -6.66 1.96 14.48
C GLN A 476 -6.36 1.93 15.98
N GLU A 477 -6.88 0.93 16.70
CA GLU A 477 -6.75 0.83 18.15
C GLU A 477 -5.29 0.73 18.60
N ILE A 478 -4.51 -0.16 17.99
CA ILE A 478 -3.12 -0.38 18.41
C ILE A 478 -2.14 0.58 17.73
N GLY A 479 -2.56 1.31 16.69
CA GLY A 479 -1.71 2.22 15.91
C GLY A 479 -0.84 3.15 16.76
N PRO A 480 -1.38 3.90 17.74
CA PRO A 480 -0.60 4.75 18.63
C PRO A 480 0.50 3.99 19.40
N GLN A 481 0.22 2.75 19.82
CA GLN A 481 1.21 1.89 20.46
C GLN A 481 2.27 1.41 19.47
N MET A 482 1.89 1.12 18.23
CA MET A 482 2.82 0.65 17.18
C MET A 482 3.78 1.74 16.72
N ILE A 483 3.28 2.96 16.51
CA ILE A 483 4.08 4.08 15.98
C ILE A 483 4.79 4.90 17.07
N GLY A 484 4.26 4.88 18.30
CA GLY A 484 4.81 5.61 19.43
C GLY A 484 6.20 5.13 19.86
N GLU A 485 6.87 5.95 20.67
CA GLU A 485 8.08 5.52 21.35
C GLU A 485 7.73 4.41 22.35
N ILE A 486 8.48 3.32 22.32
CA ILE A 486 8.50 2.39 23.45
C ILE A 486 9.13 3.20 24.57
N SER A 487 8.31 3.71 25.50
CA SER A 487 8.82 4.12 26.79
C SER A 487 9.51 2.88 27.35
N LYS A 488 10.84 2.91 27.36
CA LYS A 488 11.63 1.96 28.13
C LYS A 488 11.23 2.20 29.58
N GLN A 489 10.26 1.46 30.08
CA GLN A 489 10.14 1.27 31.51
C GLN A 489 11.39 0.50 31.93
N GLU A 490 12.11 1.14 32.85
CA GLU A 490 13.45 0.82 33.35
C GLU A 490 13.63 -0.61 33.85
#